data_AF-A0A4R4KVY0-F1
#
_entry.id   AF-A0A4R4KVY0-F1
#
_cell.length_a   1.000
_cell.length_b   1.000
_cell.length_c   1.000
_cell.angle_alpha   90.00
_cell.angle_beta   90.00
_cell.angle_gamma   90.00
#
_symmetry.space_group_name_H-M   'P 1'
#
loop_
_entity.id
_entity.type
_entity.pdbx_description
1 polymer ?
#
loop_
_entity_poly.entity_id
_entity_poly.type
_entity_poly.pdbx_seq_one_letter_code
_entity_poly.pdbx_strand_id
1 'polypeptide(L)'
;MTRHKRRLLSRVIAVGAAGAVALLAGGQPAGAAPGSADVTGARPAIATAVEVFTVPPAVPDQLADDVAIALETAEARAEADPTDLAPPYVDPTTGRIVSGVRASAASTKVAYAGAGIAVNASDVDDGNDDPTQAGVESDKTEEPPPAESTASADPGSDQIIVPRMFYPRTPAVKYSLADLTAVQDEVLGSDVPGVSSLYAASVDAERNRVVVRASALTEQTRTALASRYGADKVAVFLTPGADVGATVSRDNDANPFYGGATVHTNRGTCTIGFSWTHEGEHYFLTAGHCTSANTDVRMPRYGSSKVGKVVRDNWNNSTGSVKLSGQSYYSGDLALVKMNSGWKTDPKMYVGGPNSSGSRVVKGVASRSPKYGDKYCTGGTTTGEQCGWKVVDTKVTIRYRDGEMLRNATLGERLGVCTKNGDSGGPVYSVSGGKVVAKGIISGGGQYDFGCTQLFTDIRLAEKALPGIVKKR
;
A
#
# COMPACT_ATOMS: atom_id res chain seq x y z
N MET A 1 -43.26 22.53 -34.06
CA MET A 1 -44.36 23.46 -33.72
C MET A 1 -45.36 22.73 -32.81
N THR A 2 -45.95 23.47 -31.87
CA THR A 2 -47.08 23.15 -30.97
C THR A 2 -46.89 22.18 -29.78
N ARG A 3 -47.03 22.79 -28.60
CA ARG A 3 -47.14 22.27 -27.21
C ARG A 3 -48.52 21.64 -26.95
N HIS A 4 -48.62 20.76 -25.94
CA HIS A 4 -49.49 20.89 -24.74
C HIS A 4 -49.48 19.57 -23.92
N LYS A 5 -48.93 19.57 -22.68
CA LYS A 5 -49.64 19.66 -21.38
C LYS A 5 -50.81 18.67 -21.20
N ARG A 6 -50.70 17.79 -20.19
CA ARG A 6 -51.81 17.44 -19.27
C ARG A 6 -51.29 16.86 -17.95
N ARG A 7 -51.58 17.58 -16.87
CA ARG A 7 -51.69 17.05 -15.49
C ARG A 7 -53.07 16.38 -15.37
N LEU A 8 -53.17 15.31 -14.57
CA LEU A 8 -54.43 14.93 -13.93
C LEU A 8 -54.17 14.42 -12.51
N LEU A 9 -54.80 15.11 -11.55
CA LEU A 9 -55.15 14.62 -10.22
C LEU A 9 -56.34 13.67 -10.30
N SER A 10 -56.44 12.73 -9.35
CA SER A 10 -57.66 12.18 -8.71
C SER A 10 -57.28 10.84 -8.05
N ARG A 11 -57.79 10.37 -6.91
CA ARG A 11 -58.93 10.74 -6.05
C ARG A 11 -58.77 9.95 -4.74
N VAL A 12 -59.21 10.55 -3.64
CA VAL A 12 -59.46 9.90 -2.35
C VAL A 12 -60.88 9.31 -2.36
N ILE A 13 -61.06 8.13 -1.76
CA ILE A 13 -62.36 7.67 -1.23
C ILE A 13 -62.10 7.17 0.20
N ALA A 14 -62.83 7.74 1.15
CA ALA A 14 -62.92 7.32 2.54
C ALA A 14 -64.40 7.16 2.91
N VAL A 15 -64.78 6.03 3.50
CA VAL A 15 -65.95 5.79 4.37
C VAL A 15 -65.60 4.52 5.17
N GLY A 16 -65.81 4.38 6.48
CA GLY A 16 -66.54 5.20 7.44
C GLY A 16 -66.21 4.77 8.88
N ALA A 17 -66.76 5.54 9.81
CA ALA A 17 -66.47 5.56 11.24
C ALA A 17 -67.32 4.58 12.06
N ALA A 18 -66.76 4.10 13.17
CA ALA A 18 -67.49 3.87 14.41
C ALA A 18 -66.51 4.09 15.59
N GLY A 19 -66.86 5.00 16.49
CA GLY A 19 -66.02 5.45 17.58
C GLY A 19 -66.12 4.60 18.84
N ALA A 20 -65.06 4.66 19.65
CA ALA A 20 -65.12 4.58 21.10
C ALA A 20 -63.89 5.32 21.66
N VAL A 21 -64.14 6.41 22.38
CA VAL A 21 -63.12 7.14 23.14
C VAL A 21 -62.90 6.38 24.45
N ALA A 22 -61.68 5.88 24.65
CA ALA A 22 -61.20 5.42 25.95
C ALA A 22 -59.85 6.10 26.24
N LEU A 23 -59.70 6.54 27.48
CA LEU A 23 -58.72 7.50 27.95
C LEU A 23 -57.28 7.00 27.85
N LEU A 24 -56.40 7.99 27.69
CA LEU A 24 -54.94 7.95 27.76
C LEU A 24 -54.45 7.17 28.99
N ALA A 25 -53.83 6.01 28.76
CA ALA A 25 -52.80 5.46 29.60
C ALA A 25 -51.50 5.48 28.78
N GLY A 26 -50.49 6.19 29.28
CA GLY A 26 -49.19 6.32 28.62
C GLY A 26 -48.52 4.96 28.49
N GLY A 27 -48.54 4.41 27.27
CA GLY A 27 -47.62 3.36 26.86
C GLY A 27 -46.33 4.01 26.40
N GLN A 28 -45.27 3.89 27.20
CA GLN A 28 -43.91 4.03 26.68
C GLN A 28 -43.75 3.06 25.51
N PRO A 29 -43.29 3.49 24.32
CA PRO A 29 -42.82 2.54 23.33
C PRO A 29 -41.65 1.76 23.94
N ALA A 30 -41.74 0.44 23.82
CA ALA A 30 -40.72 -0.52 24.20
C ALA A 30 -39.33 -0.03 23.75
N GLY A 31 -38.37 -0.17 24.67
CA GLY A 31 -37.04 0.41 24.57
C GLY A 31 -36.39 0.21 23.20
N ALA A 32 -35.99 1.32 22.60
CA ALA A 32 -34.80 1.32 21.77
C ALA A 32 -33.66 0.79 22.66
N ALA A 33 -32.91 -0.19 22.16
CA ALA A 33 -31.63 -0.55 22.74
C ALA A 33 -30.85 0.75 22.99
N PRO A 34 -30.22 0.96 24.16
CA PRO A 34 -29.46 2.17 24.40
C PRO A 34 -28.44 2.29 23.27
N GLY A 35 -28.57 3.33 22.45
CA GLY A 35 -27.59 3.63 21.41
C GLY A 35 -26.23 3.71 22.09
N SER A 36 -25.31 2.85 21.69
CA SER A 36 -23.97 2.85 22.24
C SER A 36 -23.37 4.24 22.09
N ALA A 37 -22.87 4.82 23.18
CA ALA A 37 -22.23 6.13 23.12
C ALA A 37 -21.09 6.14 22.09
N ASP A 38 -21.03 7.22 21.31
CA ASP A 38 -19.95 7.46 20.35
C ASP A 38 -18.65 7.76 21.10
N VAL A 39 -17.54 7.23 20.57
CA VAL A 39 -16.19 7.54 21.03
C VAL A 39 -15.62 8.60 20.10
N THR A 40 -15.42 9.81 20.62
CA THR A 40 -14.98 10.98 19.84
C THR A 40 -13.52 11.39 20.10
N GLY A 41 -12.82 10.67 20.97
CA GLY A 41 -11.46 11.03 21.40
C GLY A 41 -10.70 9.86 22.02
N ALA A 42 -9.46 10.12 22.45
CA ALA A 42 -8.59 9.10 23.04
C ALA A 42 -9.18 8.46 24.32
N ARG A 43 -8.94 7.16 24.48
CA ARG A 43 -9.37 6.33 25.61
C ARG A 43 -8.29 5.28 25.93
N PRO A 44 -7.90 5.10 27.20
CA PRO A 44 -6.94 4.05 27.56
C PRO A 44 -7.54 2.65 27.39
N ALA A 45 -6.71 1.63 27.21
CA ALA A 45 -7.17 0.24 27.32
C ALA A 45 -7.62 -0.06 28.76
N ILE A 46 -8.69 -0.83 28.89
CA ILE A 46 -9.13 -1.48 30.14
C ILE A 46 -9.41 -2.95 29.85
N ALA A 47 -9.60 -3.77 30.89
CA ALA A 47 -9.81 -5.22 30.73
C ALA A 47 -10.90 -5.60 29.71
N THR A 48 -11.93 -4.76 29.54
CA THR A 48 -13.10 -5.01 28.70
C THR A 48 -13.18 -4.13 27.46
N ALA A 49 -12.22 -3.24 27.19
CA ALA A 49 -12.26 -2.32 26.06
C ALA A 49 -10.85 -1.96 25.56
N VAL A 50 -10.69 -1.97 24.24
CA VAL A 50 -9.41 -1.65 23.57
C VAL A 50 -9.01 -0.19 23.77
N GLU A 51 -7.72 0.12 23.64
CA GLU A 51 -7.24 1.49 23.57
C GLU A 51 -7.79 2.21 22.32
N VAL A 52 -8.06 3.50 22.44
CA VAL A 52 -8.36 4.41 21.34
C VAL A 52 -7.40 5.59 21.39
N PHE A 53 -6.76 5.90 20.27
CA PHE A 53 -5.94 7.08 20.12
C PHE A 53 -6.34 7.85 18.84
N THR A 54 -6.06 9.16 18.82
CA THR A 54 -6.47 10.08 17.74
C THR A 54 -5.29 10.84 17.15
N VAL A 55 -4.09 10.62 17.65
CA VAL A 55 -2.84 11.19 17.13
C VAL A 55 -2.05 10.04 16.52
N PRO A 56 -1.65 10.12 15.25
CA PRO A 56 -0.80 9.08 14.67
C PRO A 56 0.54 9.04 15.45
N PRO A 57 1.15 7.85 15.61
CA PRO A 57 2.52 7.78 16.10
C PRO A 57 3.42 8.68 15.27
N ALA A 58 4.38 9.36 15.90
CA ALA A 58 5.34 10.17 15.18
C ALA A 58 6.08 9.31 14.15
N VAL A 59 6.04 9.72 12.88
CA VAL A 59 6.76 9.01 11.82
C VAL A 59 8.24 9.40 11.94
N PRO A 60 9.15 8.50 12.35
CA PRO A 60 10.57 8.77 12.46
C PRO A 60 11.12 9.09 11.09
N ASP A 61 12.34 9.61 11.07
CA ASP A 61 13.08 9.80 9.84
C ASP A 61 13.29 8.45 9.12
N GLN A 62 13.53 8.54 7.82
CA GLN A 62 13.83 7.38 7.00
C GLN A 62 14.98 6.59 7.64
N LEU A 63 14.80 5.28 7.80
CA LEU A 63 15.84 4.41 8.30
C LEU A 63 17.05 4.47 7.36
N ALA A 64 18.24 4.42 7.94
CA ALA A 64 19.44 4.16 7.15
C ALA A 64 19.26 2.83 6.38
N ASP A 65 19.68 2.81 5.13
CA ASP A 65 19.38 1.70 4.23
C ASP A 65 19.96 0.36 4.69
N ASP A 66 21.15 0.38 5.29
CA ASP A 66 21.75 -0.81 5.88
C ASP A 66 20.91 -1.38 7.04
N VAL A 67 20.35 -0.51 7.90
CA VAL A 67 19.39 -0.88 8.95
C VAL A 67 18.10 -1.43 8.33
N ALA A 68 17.61 -0.82 7.25
CA ALA A 68 16.38 -1.25 6.58
C ALA A 68 16.53 -2.62 5.88
N ILE A 69 17.69 -2.89 5.26
CA ILE A 69 18.04 -4.20 4.68
C ILE A 69 18.17 -5.26 5.78
N ALA A 70 18.82 -4.91 6.89
CA ALA A 70 18.92 -5.81 8.02
C ALA A 70 17.54 -6.10 8.64
N LEU A 71 16.65 -5.11 8.69
CA LEU A 71 15.26 -5.29 9.11
C LEU A 71 14.49 -6.21 8.13
N GLU A 72 14.63 -6.05 6.81
CA GLU A 72 14.02 -6.95 5.81
C GLU A 72 14.49 -8.40 5.98
N THR A 73 15.77 -8.60 6.31
CA THR A 73 16.29 -9.94 6.63
C THR A 73 15.65 -10.51 7.89
N ALA A 74 15.48 -9.70 8.93
CA ALA A 74 14.78 -10.12 10.15
C ALA A 74 13.30 -10.44 9.87
N GLU A 75 12.63 -9.68 8.99
CA GLU A 75 11.25 -9.94 8.59
C GLU A 75 11.13 -11.26 7.84
N ALA A 76 12.06 -11.56 6.93
CA ALA A 76 12.08 -12.83 6.22
C ALA A 76 12.23 -14.04 7.18
N ARG A 77 13.00 -13.88 8.26
CA ARG A 77 13.09 -14.90 9.33
C ARG A 77 11.76 -15.07 10.05
N ALA A 78 11.08 -13.98 10.39
CA ALA A 78 9.76 -14.04 11.03
C ALA A 78 8.70 -14.67 10.11
N GLU A 79 8.74 -14.37 8.81
CA GLU A 79 7.87 -14.99 7.81
C GLU A 79 8.14 -16.49 7.61
N ALA A 80 9.37 -16.94 7.82
CA ALA A 80 9.74 -18.36 7.79
C ALA A 80 9.28 -19.13 9.03
N ASP A 81 9.20 -18.48 10.19
CA ASP A 81 8.79 -19.06 11.48
C ASP A 81 7.66 -18.25 12.16
N PRO A 82 6.50 -18.08 11.51
CA PRO A 82 5.50 -17.09 11.92
C PRO A 82 4.77 -17.47 13.22
N THR A 83 4.80 -18.74 13.64
CA THR A 83 4.17 -19.20 14.89
C THR A 83 5.02 -18.93 16.13
N ASP A 84 6.32 -18.69 15.94
CA ASP A 84 7.31 -18.55 17.01
C ASP A 84 7.91 -17.15 17.07
N LEU A 85 8.08 -16.48 15.94
CA LEU A 85 8.65 -15.14 15.85
C LEU A 85 7.54 -14.09 15.71
N ALA A 86 7.73 -12.95 16.36
CA ALA A 86 6.92 -11.76 16.16
C ALA A 86 7.46 -10.90 15.01
N PRO A 87 6.64 -10.00 14.44
CA PRO A 87 7.13 -9.05 13.45
C PRO A 87 8.27 -8.22 14.06
N PRO A 88 9.43 -8.15 13.40
CA PRO A 88 10.54 -7.36 13.90
C PRO A 88 10.32 -5.87 13.64
N TYR A 89 11.04 -5.03 14.39
CA TYR A 89 11.01 -3.58 14.24
C TYR A 89 12.37 -2.97 14.60
N VAL A 90 12.55 -1.68 14.31
CA VAL A 90 13.69 -0.90 14.80
C VAL A 90 13.22 -0.10 16.00
N ASP A 91 13.87 -0.29 17.14
CA ASP A 91 13.61 0.48 18.34
C ASP A 91 13.96 1.96 18.08
N PRO A 92 12.99 2.90 18.15
CA PRO A 92 13.23 4.30 17.79
C PRO A 92 14.18 5.01 18.76
N THR A 93 14.38 4.48 19.98
CA THR A 93 15.28 5.05 20.98
C THR A 93 16.71 4.60 20.76
N THR A 94 16.91 3.33 20.38
CA THR A 94 18.25 2.72 20.31
C THR A 94 18.75 2.49 18.88
N GLY A 95 17.89 2.60 17.88
CA GLY A 95 18.18 2.26 16.48
C GLY A 95 18.47 0.77 16.26
N ARG A 96 18.21 -0.08 17.27
CA ARG A 96 18.52 -1.52 17.21
C ARG A 96 17.34 -2.30 16.63
N ILE A 97 17.67 -3.31 15.83
CA ILE A 97 16.69 -4.29 15.36
C ILE A 97 16.23 -5.13 16.55
N VAL A 98 14.92 -5.30 16.67
CA VAL A 98 14.27 -6.15 17.65
C VAL A 98 13.51 -7.24 16.91
N SER A 99 13.82 -8.50 17.20
CA SER A 99 13.15 -9.69 16.67
C SER A 99 12.53 -10.46 17.83
N GLY A 100 11.32 -10.06 18.22
CA GLY A 100 10.62 -10.67 19.35
C GLY A 100 10.36 -12.16 19.14
N VAL A 101 10.48 -12.95 20.21
CA VAL A 101 10.26 -14.40 20.17
C VAL A 101 9.16 -14.74 21.16
N ARG A 102 8.18 -15.55 20.73
CA ARG A 102 7.07 -15.94 21.58
C ARG A 102 7.61 -16.56 22.87
N ALA A 103 7.06 -16.15 24.01
CA ALA A 103 7.56 -16.57 25.32
C ALA A 103 7.61 -18.11 25.52
N SER A 104 6.79 -18.86 24.78
CA SER A 104 6.74 -20.32 24.79
C SER A 104 7.63 -21.01 23.75
N ALA A 105 8.34 -20.27 22.89
CA ALA A 105 9.14 -20.84 21.80
C ALA A 105 10.43 -21.48 22.32
N ALA A 106 10.94 -22.46 21.56
CA ALA A 106 12.19 -23.14 21.89
C ALA A 106 13.41 -22.21 21.81
N SER A 107 14.45 -22.49 22.58
CA SER A 107 15.71 -21.71 22.58
C SER A 107 16.40 -21.65 21.22
N THR A 108 16.18 -22.65 20.36
CA THR A 108 16.66 -22.64 18.97
C THR A 108 16.02 -21.52 18.14
N LYS A 109 14.77 -21.14 18.42
CA LYS A 109 14.10 -20.01 17.77
C LYS A 109 14.65 -18.67 18.25
N VAL A 110 15.04 -18.58 19.52
CA VAL A 110 15.78 -17.42 20.06
C VAL A 110 17.12 -17.25 19.34
N ALA A 111 17.89 -18.33 19.21
CA ALA A 111 19.16 -18.30 18.48
C ALA A 111 18.98 -17.92 17.00
N TYR A 112 17.95 -18.45 16.35
CA TYR A 112 17.62 -18.14 14.95
C TYR A 112 17.25 -16.65 14.76
N ALA A 113 16.38 -16.11 15.63
CA ALA A 113 15.99 -14.70 15.59
C ALA A 113 17.17 -13.76 15.85
N GLY A 114 18.06 -14.12 16.80
CA GLY A 114 19.21 -13.32 17.21
C GLY A 114 20.48 -13.51 16.38
N ALA A 115 20.46 -14.40 15.38
CA ALA A 115 21.63 -14.66 14.53
C ALA A 115 22.09 -13.37 13.82
N GLY A 116 23.42 -13.20 13.66
CA GLY A 116 23.99 -12.04 12.99
C GLY A 116 23.43 -11.85 11.57
N ILE A 117 23.24 -10.60 11.17
CA ILE A 117 22.78 -10.20 9.83
C ILE A 117 23.90 -9.38 9.19
N ALA A 118 24.47 -9.92 8.12
CA ALA A 118 25.50 -9.24 7.33
C ALA A 118 24.83 -8.39 6.24
N VAL A 119 25.17 -7.11 6.15
CA VAL A 119 24.72 -6.21 5.09
C VAL A 119 25.92 -5.64 4.34
N ASN A 120 25.89 -5.72 3.01
CA ASN A 120 26.94 -5.14 2.17
C ASN A 120 26.58 -3.69 1.83
N ALA A 121 27.56 -2.79 1.91
CA ALA A 121 27.37 -1.38 1.61
C ALA A 121 26.95 -1.12 0.14
N SER A 122 27.24 -2.04 -0.78
CA SER A 122 26.82 -1.97 -2.19
C SER A 122 25.31 -2.14 -2.41
N ASP A 123 24.57 -2.59 -1.40
CA ASP A 123 23.14 -2.87 -1.51
C ASP A 123 22.26 -1.65 -1.13
N VAL A 124 22.89 -0.55 -0.75
CA VAL A 124 22.25 0.72 -0.33
C VAL A 124 21.83 1.53 -1.56
N ASP A 125 20.58 2.03 -1.58
CA ASP A 125 20.04 2.88 -2.64
C ASP A 125 19.69 4.26 -2.07
N ASP A 126 20.60 5.22 -2.25
CA ASP A 126 20.48 6.61 -1.77
C ASP A 126 19.38 7.44 -2.47
N GLY A 127 18.33 6.80 -2.98
CA GLY A 127 17.23 7.45 -3.67
C GLY A 127 16.48 8.42 -2.77
N ASN A 128 16.31 9.66 -3.24
CA ASN A 128 15.52 10.70 -2.59
C ASN A 128 14.12 10.81 -3.24
N ASP A 129 13.27 11.61 -2.64
CA ASP A 129 11.94 11.97 -3.17
C ASP A 129 11.92 13.36 -3.81
N ASP A 130 13.08 14.00 -4.01
CA ASP A 130 13.18 15.31 -4.64
C ASP A 130 13.33 15.13 -6.16
N PRO A 131 12.32 15.49 -6.96
CA PRO A 131 12.34 15.33 -8.41
C PRO A 131 13.38 16.24 -9.09
N THR A 132 13.96 17.20 -8.37
CA THR A 132 14.93 18.18 -8.87
C THR A 132 16.37 17.90 -8.45
N GLN A 133 16.60 17.01 -7.49
CA GLN A 133 17.95 16.65 -7.06
C GLN A 133 18.50 15.48 -7.88
N ALA A 134 19.72 15.65 -8.40
CA ALA A 134 20.56 14.52 -8.76
C ALA A 134 20.87 13.77 -7.45
N GLY A 135 20.52 12.49 -7.37
CA GLY A 135 20.90 11.68 -6.21
C GLY A 135 22.42 11.71 -6.03
N VAL A 136 22.87 11.70 -4.78
CA VAL A 136 24.30 11.59 -4.48
C VAL A 136 24.74 10.21 -4.98
N GLU A 137 25.42 10.17 -6.13
CA GLU A 137 26.19 8.98 -6.51
C GLU A 137 27.34 8.88 -5.51
N SER A 138 27.52 7.71 -4.88
CA SER A 138 28.78 7.43 -4.22
C SER A 138 29.88 7.48 -5.28
N ASP A 139 30.68 8.53 -5.25
CA ASP A 139 31.71 8.85 -6.23
C ASP A 139 32.54 7.61 -6.65
N LYS A 140 32.51 7.31 -7.94
CA LYS A 140 33.62 6.67 -8.64
C LYS A 140 33.95 7.53 -9.85
N THR A 141 34.55 8.69 -9.61
CA THR A 141 34.98 9.58 -10.68
C THR A 141 36.45 9.91 -10.51
N GLU A 142 37.32 9.24 -11.28
CA GLU A 142 38.32 9.95 -12.07
C GLU A 142 38.78 9.08 -13.24
N GLU A 143 38.58 9.56 -14.47
CA GLU A 143 39.09 8.98 -15.70
C GLU A 143 40.50 9.54 -15.95
N PRO A 144 41.56 8.71 -16.10
CA PRO A 144 42.88 9.22 -16.45
C PRO A 144 43.01 9.48 -17.97
N PRO A 145 43.88 10.42 -18.37
CA PRO A 145 44.08 10.82 -19.77
C PRO A 145 44.76 9.71 -20.61
N PRO A 146 44.74 9.79 -21.95
CA PRO A 146 45.07 8.65 -22.79
C PRO A 146 46.58 8.36 -22.86
N ALA A 147 46.89 7.12 -22.47
CA ALA A 147 47.92 6.18 -22.90
C ALA A 147 49.33 6.67 -23.26
N GLU A 148 50.32 6.14 -22.53
CA GLU A 148 51.51 5.55 -23.15
C GLU A 148 52.00 4.33 -22.34
N SER A 149 52.38 3.28 -23.06
CA SER A 149 52.59 1.93 -22.51
C SER A 149 53.92 1.82 -21.77
N THR A 150 53.90 1.30 -20.55
CA THR A 150 54.94 0.36 -20.06
C THR A 150 54.34 -0.54 -18.98
N ALA A 151 54.54 -1.84 -19.17
CA ALA A 151 54.07 -2.87 -18.26
C ALA A 151 54.81 -2.80 -16.91
N SER A 152 54.07 -2.77 -15.81
CA SER A 152 54.49 -3.27 -14.50
C SER A 152 53.24 -3.56 -13.67
N ALA A 153 53.18 -4.76 -13.12
CA ALA A 153 52.03 -5.31 -12.40
C ALA A 153 51.68 -4.49 -11.15
N ASP A 154 50.44 -4.00 -11.08
CA ASP A 154 49.82 -3.49 -9.86
C ASP A 154 49.02 -4.64 -9.23
N PRO A 155 49.31 -5.07 -7.99
CA PRO A 155 48.50 -6.09 -7.33
C PRO A 155 47.11 -5.49 -7.08
N GLY A 156 46.09 -6.10 -7.69
CA GLY A 156 44.71 -5.68 -7.55
C GLY A 156 44.36 -5.41 -6.10
N SER A 157 43.88 -4.21 -5.83
CA SER A 157 43.21 -3.90 -4.58
C SER A 157 41.92 -4.71 -4.52
N ASP A 158 42.03 -5.94 -4.02
CA ASP A 158 40.91 -6.63 -3.37
C ASP A 158 40.49 -5.74 -2.20
N GLN A 159 39.61 -4.78 -2.46
CA GLN A 159 38.88 -4.10 -1.39
C GLN A 159 38.08 -5.18 -0.67
N ILE A 160 38.59 -5.61 0.48
CA ILE A 160 37.86 -6.48 1.40
C ILE A 160 36.59 -5.72 1.80
N ILE A 161 35.46 -6.06 1.17
CA ILE A 161 34.15 -5.56 1.58
C ILE A 161 33.83 -6.25 2.90
N VAL A 162 34.11 -5.58 4.01
CA VAL A 162 33.71 -6.07 5.34
C VAL A 162 32.23 -5.76 5.52
N PRO A 163 31.33 -6.76 5.57
CA PRO A 163 29.91 -6.51 5.74
C PRO A 163 29.66 -5.89 7.12
N ARG A 164 28.72 -4.96 7.20
CA ARG A 164 28.24 -4.45 8.49
C ARG A 164 27.37 -5.52 9.14
N MET A 165 27.72 -5.91 10.36
CA MET A 165 26.98 -6.92 11.12
C MET A 165 25.97 -6.28 12.06
N PHE A 166 24.72 -6.74 11.98
CA PHE A 166 23.64 -6.38 12.89
C PHE A 166 23.26 -7.59 13.75
N TYR A 167 23.05 -7.36 15.05
CA TYR A 167 22.65 -8.41 16.00
C TYR A 167 21.29 -8.03 16.61
N PRO A 168 20.20 -8.67 16.17
CA PRO A 168 18.87 -8.38 16.69
C PRO A 168 18.76 -8.66 18.20
N ARG A 169 18.03 -7.81 18.92
CA ARG A 169 17.57 -8.13 20.28
C ARG A 169 16.37 -9.05 20.21
N THR A 170 16.32 -10.06 21.06
CA THR A 170 15.25 -11.08 21.05
C THR A 170 14.45 -11.10 22.36
N PRO A 171 13.62 -10.07 22.64
CA PRO A 171 12.77 -10.07 23.82
C PRO A 171 11.69 -11.16 23.71
N ALA A 172 11.27 -11.69 24.86
CA ALA A 172 10.10 -12.54 24.94
C ALA A 172 8.83 -11.69 24.71
N VAL A 173 7.95 -12.14 23.83
CA VAL A 173 6.70 -11.44 23.48
C VAL A 173 5.50 -12.37 23.59
N LYS A 174 4.29 -11.79 23.68
CA LYS A 174 3.06 -12.54 23.91
C LYS A 174 2.48 -13.11 22.62
N TYR A 175 2.50 -12.32 21.54
CA TYR A 175 1.87 -12.66 20.27
C TYR A 175 2.91 -12.84 19.16
N SER A 176 2.78 -13.94 18.41
CA SER A 176 3.60 -14.24 17.24
C SER A 176 3.10 -13.49 15.99
N LEU A 177 3.86 -13.52 14.90
CA LEU A 177 3.44 -12.97 13.61
C LEU A 177 2.15 -13.61 13.13
N ALA A 178 2.01 -14.93 13.23
CA ALA A 178 0.80 -15.66 12.86
C ALA A 178 -0.42 -15.20 13.69
N ASP A 179 -0.24 -14.97 15.00
CA ASP A 179 -1.32 -14.48 15.86
C ASP A 179 -1.82 -13.09 15.42
N LEU A 180 -0.89 -12.20 15.07
CA LEU A 180 -1.20 -10.81 14.70
C LEU A 180 -1.75 -10.71 13.27
N THR A 181 -1.17 -11.44 12.32
CA THR A 181 -1.65 -11.50 10.93
C THR A 181 -3.04 -12.11 10.84
N ALA A 182 -3.36 -13.13 11.64
CA ALA A 182 -4.72 -13.70 11.67
C ALA A 182 -5.77 -12.65 12.08
N VAL A 183 -5.47 -11.85 13.11
CA VAL A 183 -6.36 -10.76 13.54
C VAL A 183 -6.43 -9.66 12.47
N GLN A 184 -5.30 -9.24 11.93
CA GLN A 184 -5.24 -8.24 10.86
C GLN A 184 -6.10 -8.65 9.65
N ASP A 185 -6.03 -9.92 9.26
CA ASP A 185 -6.72 -10.47 8.08
C ASP A 185 -8.23 -10.59 8.28
N GLU A 186 -8.69 -10.81 9.51
CA GLU A 186 -10.09 -11.06 9.86
C GLU A 186 -10.82 -9.80 10.34
N VAL A 187 -10.17 -8.92 11.11
CA VAL A 187 -10.83 -7.90 11.94
C VAL A 187 -11.76 -6.99 11.15
N LEU A 188 -11.35 -6.60 9.95
CA LEU A 188 -12.19 -5.82 9.07
C LEU A 188 -13.37 -6.67 8.60
N GLY A 189 -13.22 -7.93 8.19
CA GLY A 189 -14.33 -8.82 7.77
C GLY A 189 -15.20 -9.42 8.89
N SER A 190 -15.01 -9.03 10.14
CA SER A 190 -15.65 -9.65 11.31
C SER A 190 -17.14 -9.27 11.48
N ASP A 191 -17.81 -9.94 12.41
CA ASP A 191 -19.19 -9.68 12.84
C ASP A 191 -19.30 -8.63 13.96
N VAL A 192 -18.20 -7.94 14.28
CA VAL A 192 -18.15 -6.92 15.34
C VAL A 192 -19.14 -5.79 15.01
N PRO A 193 -19.98 -5.33 15.97
CA PRO A 193 -20.87 -4.19 15.73
C PRO A 193 -20.10 -2.94 15.26
N GLY A 194 -20.56 -2.28 14.21
CA GLY A 194 -19.91 -1.07 13.66
C GLY A 194 -18.67 -1.34 12.79
N VAL A 195 -18.42 -2.59 12.40
CA VAL A 195 -17.29 -3.00 11.56
C VAL A 195 -17.18 -2.23 10.23
N SER A 196 -18.29 -1.71 9.69
CA SER A 196 -18.32 -0.88 8.48
C SER A 196 -17.56 0.44 8.61
N SER A 197 -17.36 0.92 9.84
CA SER A 197 -16.59 2.13 10.12
C SER A 197 -15.09 1.85 10.30
N LEU A 198 -14.69 0.57 10.37
CA LEU A 198 -13.29 0.13 10.40
C LEU A 198 -12.81 -0.01 8.95
N TYR A 199 -11.73 0.69 8.61
CA TYR A 199 -11.28 0.82 7.21
C TYR A 199 -9.84 0.37 6.98
N ALA A 200 -9.01 0.25 8.01
CA ALA A 200 -7.63 -0.26 7.88
C ALA A 200 -7.24 -1.10 9.08
N ALA A 201 -6.35 -2.07 8.88
CA ALA A 201 -5.71 -2.84 9.94
C ALA A 201 -4.24 -3.08 9.63
N SER A 202 -3.38 -2.81 10.60
CA SER A 202 -1.93 -2.98 10.52
C SER A 202 -1.34 -3.49 11.82
N VAL A 203 -0.10 -3.99 11.77
CA VAL A 203 0.58 -4.52 12.94
C VAL A 203 1.51 -3.46 13.53
N ASP A 204 1.25 -3.07 14.77
CA ASP A 204 2.19 -2.30 15.61
C ASP A 204 3.16 -3.31 16.25
N ALA A 205 4.28 -3.52 15.57
CA ALA A 205 5.31 -4.47 15.98
C ALA A 205 5.96 -4.10 17.32
N GLU A 206 6.17 -2.81 17.56
CA GLU A 206 6.78 -2.30 18.81
C GLU A 206 5.90 -2.61 20.03
N ARG A 207 4.58 -2.43 19.90
CA ARG A 207 3.62 -2.76 20.97
C ARG A 207 3.05 -4.17 20.88
N ASN A 208 3.55 -5.00 19.97
CA ASN A 208 3.13 -6.38 19.73
C ASN A 208 1.60 -6.54 19.58
N ARG A 209 0.94 -5.70 18.76
CA ARG A 209 -0.53 -5.65 18.64
C ARG A 209 -1.00 -5.26 17.23
N VAL A 210 -2.30 -5.38 16.95
CA VAL A 210 -2.95 -4.88 15.72
C VAL A 210 -3.60 -3.52 15.99
N VAL A 211 -3.31 -2.54 15.14
CA VAL A 211 -3.98 -1.25 15.12
C VAL A 211 -5.04 -1.25 14.03
N VAL A 212 -6.29 -0.96 14.40
CA VAL A 212 -7.41 -0.81 13.48
C VAL A 212 -7.70 0.66 13.30
N ARG A 213 -7.69 1.17 12.08
CA ARG A 213 -8.13 2.55 11.80
C ARG A 213 -9.63 2.59 11.55
N ALA A 214 -10.30 3.57 12.14
CA ALA A 214 -11.74 3.72 12.10
C ALA A 214 -12.13 5.16 11.72
N SER A 215 -13.18 5.34 10.92
CA SER A 215 -13.76 6.66 10.61
C SER A 215 -14.78 7.12 11.64
N ALA A 216 -15.38 6.16 12.35
CA ALA A 216 -16.26 6.35 13.49
C ALA A 216 -16.15 5.14 14.43
N LEU A 217 -16.37 5.33 15.72
CA LEU A 217 -16.27 4.26 16.73
C LEU A 217 -17.31 4.43 17.83
N THR A 218 -17.93 3.33 18.26
CA THR A 218 -18.85 3.29 19.42
C THR A 218 -18.23 2.49 20.57
N GLU A 219 -18.67 2.72 21.82
CA GLU A 219 -18.24 1.91 22.97
C GLU A 219 -18.60 0.41 22.82
N GLN A 220 -19.69 0.08 22.13
CA GLN A 220 -20.06 -1.28 21.78
C GLN A 220 -19.04 -1.91 20.83
N THR A 221 -18.60 -1.20 19.79
CA THR A 221 -17.52 -1.66 18.90
C THR A 221 -16.23 -1.89 19.68
N ARG A 222 -15.86 -0.93 20.54
CA ARG A 222 -14.64 -0.96 21.35
C ARG A 222 -14.60 -2.13 22.33
N THR A 223 -15.72 -2.44 22.99
CA THR A 223 -15.84 -3.58 23.91
C THR A 223 -15.95 -4.92 23.18
N ALA A 224 -16.61 -4.96 22.01
CA ALA A 224 -16.68 -6.15 21.18
C ALA A 224 -15.32 -6.54 20.60
N LEU A 225 -14.50 -5.57 20.16
CA LEU A 225 -13.10 -5.82 19.73
C LEU A 225 -12.27 -6.43 20.87
N ALA A 226 -12.39 -5.89 22.10
CA ALA A 226 -11.68 -6.43 23.26
C ALA A 226 -12.15 -7.84 23.62
N SER A 227 -13.47 -8.09 23.54
CA SER A 227 -14.04 -9.40 23.85
C SER A 227 -13.63 -10.47 22.83
N ARG A 228 -13.56 -10.10 21.54
CA ARG A 228 -13.21 -11.03 20.46
C ARG A 228 -11.71 -11.29 20.36
N TYR A 229 -10.88 -10.27 20.48
CA TYR A 229 -9.44 -10.36 20.18
C TYR A 229 -8.52 -10.15 21.38
N GLY A 230 -9.02 -9.57 22.47
CA GLY A 230 -8.26 -9.16 23.64
C GLY A 230 -7.92 -7.67 23.64
N ALA A 231 -8.10 -7.01 24.79
CA ALA A 231 -7.89 -5.57 24.95
C ALA A 231 -6.43 -5.11 24.75
N ASP A 232 -5.47 -6.03 24.88
CA ASP A 232 -4.04 -5.79 24.68
C ASP A 232 -3.55 -6.19 23.28
N LYS A 233 -4.31 -6.99 22.53
CA LYS A 233 -3.97 -7.45 21.17
C LYS A 233 -4.46 -6.48 20.09
N VAL A 234 -5.48 -5.68 20.37
CA VAL A 234 -6.06 -4.72 19.42
C VAL A 234 -6.12 -3.32 20.03
N ALA A 235 -5.82 -2.31 19.23
CA ALA A 235 -6.05 -0.90 19.53
C ALA A 235 -6.72 -0.20 18.33
N VAL A 236 -7.39 0.93 18.56
CA VAL A 236 -8.07 1.71 17.51
C VAL A 236 -7.43 3.07 17.31
N PHE A 237 -7.15 3.42 16.05
CA PHE A 237 -6.80 4.77 15.62
C PHE A 237 -8.01 5.42 14.95
N LEU A 238 -8.61 6.45 15.58
CA LEU A 238 -9.83 7.09 15.08
C LEU A 238 -9.51 8.31 14.20
N THR A 239 -10.03 8.33 12.97
CA THR A 239 -9.79 9.35 11.94
C THR A 239 -11.04 9.64 11.09
N PRO A 240 -11.84 10.65 11.44
CA PRO A 240 -13.06 11.00 10.69
C PRO A 240 -12.82 11.56 9.27
N GLY A 241 -13.86 11.54 8.43
CA GLY A 241 -14.04 12.38 7.22
C GLY A 241 -13.28 12.01 5.94
N ALA A 242 -13.98 11.81 4.80
CA ALA A 242 -13.39 11.79 3.45
C ALA A 242 -14.43 11.98 2.31
N ASP A 243 -14.17 12.86 1.34
CA ASP A 243 -14.85 12.93 0.02
C ASP A 243 -13.88 13.49 -1.06
N VAL A 244 -13.93 13.01 -2.31
CA VAL A 244 -13.00 13.42 -3.41
C VAL A 244 -13.65 13.36 -4.82
N GLY A 245 -13.42 14.42 -5.61
CA GLY A 245 -13.85 14.56 -7.01
C GLY A 245 -12.70 14.60 -8.04
N ALA A 246 -13.04 14.29 -9.30
CA ALA A 246 -12.10 13.97 -10.40
C ALA A 246 -11.92 15.07 -11.47
N THR A 247 -10.78 15.05 -12.17
CA THR A 247 -10.60 15.50 -13.57
C THR A 247 -9.26 15.00 -14.15
N VAL A 248 -9.29 14.43 -15.37
CA VAL A 248 -8.24 13.61 -16.03
C VAL A 248 -7.51 14.40 -17.15
N SER A 249 -6.23 14.10 -17.45
CA SER A 249 -5.68 14.22 -18.83
C SER A 249 -4.30 13.56 -19.06
N ARG A 250 -4.23 12.51 -19.91
CA ARG A 250 -3.02 12.02 -20.65
C ARG A 250 -3.37 11.29 -21.98
N ASP A 251 -4.47 11.69 -22.61
CA ASP A 251 -5.11 10.92 -23.69
C ASP A 251 -4.33 10.81 -25.02
N ASN A 252 -3.21 11.53 -25.18
CA ASN A 252 -2.48 11.60 -26.45
C ASN A 252 -1.10 10.90 -26.44
N ASP A 253 -0.79 10.11 -25.41
CA ASP A 253 0.48 9.36 -25.34
C ASP A 253 0.62 8.34 -26.49
N ALA A 254 1.83 8.23 -27.04
CA ALA A 254 2.15 7.40 -28.21
C ALA A 254 2.90 6.13 -27.82
N ASN A 255 2.81 5.09 -28.67
CA ASN A 255 3.69 3.92 -28.62
C ASN A 255 5.15 4.32 -28.96
N PRO A 256 6.18 3.89 -28.20
CA PRO A 256 6.14 3.05 -27.00
C PRO A 256 5.64 3.77 -25.75
N PHE A 257 4.84 3.04 -24.96
CA PHE A 257 4.21 3.59 -23.75
C PHE A 257 5.15 3.59 -22.55
N TYR A 258 5.00 4.59 -21.69
CA TYR A 258 5.81 4.81 -20.49
C TYR A 258 4.96 4.63 -19.22
N GLY A 259 5.62 4.46 -18.07
CA GLY A 259 4.95 4.57 -16.77
C GLY A 259 4.31 5.95 -16.59
N GLY A 260 3.13 6.00 -15.97
CA GLY A 260 2.33 7.21 -15.82
C GLY A 260 1.34 7.47 -16.96
N ALA A 261 1.39 6.72 -18.07
CA ALA A 261 0.47 6.90 -19.20
C ALA A 261 -0.97 6.43 -18.88
N THR A 262 -1.97 7.02 -19.54
CA THR A 262 -3.36 6.56 -19.45
C THR A 262 -3.55 5.18 -20.10
N VAL A 263 -4.30 4.31 -19.43
CA VAL A 263 -4.81 3.07 -20.00
C VAL A 263 -6.33 2.96 -19.77
N HIS A 264 -7.07 2.59 -20.81
CA HIS A 264 -8.48 2.25 -20.75
C HIS A 264 -8.65 0.74 -20.60
N THR A 265 -9.37 0.34 -19.57
CA THR A 265 -9.63 -1.05 -19.22
C THR A 265 -11.12 -1.33 -19.25
N ASN A 266 -11.53 -2.56 -18.92
CA ASN A 266 -12.94 -2.90 -18.72
C ASN A 266 -13.52 -2.35 -17.40
N ARG A 267 -12.71 -1.72 -16.55
CA ARG A 267 -13.11 -1.15 -15.25
C ARG A 267 -13.05 0.38 -15.24
N GLY A 268 -12.51 0.99 -16.29
CA GLY A 268 -12.48 2.44 -16.46
C GLY A 268 -11.13 2.93 -16.94
N THR A 269 -10.80 4.17 -16.58
CA THR A 269 -9.51 4.78 -16.86
C THR A 269 -8.59 4.52 -15.67
N CYS A 270 -7.40 3.99 -15.97
CA CYS A 270 -6.33 3.77 -15.02
C CYS A 270 -5.00 4.26 -15.61
N THR A 271 -3.91 4.01 -14.88
CA THR A 271 -2.56 4.40 -15.25
C THR A 271 -1.67 3.17 -15.46
N ILE A 272 -0.75 3.25 -16.42
CA ILE A 272 0.35 2.30 -16.57
C ILE A 272 1.37 2.53 -15.46
N GLY A 273 1.74 1.48 -14.71
CA GLY A 273 2.73 1.55 -13.64
C GLY A 273 4.15 1.54 -14.19
N PHE A 274 4.70 0.34 -14.37
CA PHE A 274 6.04 0.15 -14.93
C PHE A 274 6.00 -0.76 -16.16
N SER A 275 6.86 -0.42 -17.12
CA SER A 275 7.16 -1.30 -18.25
C SER A 275 7.85 -2.57 -17.75
N TRP A 276 7.45 -3.70 -18.30
CA TRP A 276 7.81 -5.02 -17.81
C TRP A 276 8.26 -5.92 -18.96
N THR A 277 9.13 -6.89 -18.66
CA THR A 277 9.66 -7.83 -19.64
C THR A 277 9.65 -9.25 -19.10
N HIS A 278 9.27 -10.19 -19.95
CA HIS A 278 9.33 -11.61 -19.66
C HIS A 278 9.60 -12.33 -20.99
N GLU A 279 10.64 -13.17 -21.04
CA GLU A 279 11.01 -13.96 -22.23
C GLU A 279 11.15 -13.12 -23.52
N GLY A 280 11.65 -11.89 -23.40
CA GLY A 280 11.84 -10.96 -24.52
C GLY A 280 10.59 -10.22 -25.00
N GLU A 281 9.43 -10.53 -24.43
CA GLU A 281 8.15 -9.93 -24.79
C GLU A 281 7.86 -8.66 -23.96
N HIS A 282 7.01 -7.77 -24.49
CA HIS A 282 6.69 -6.49 -23.85
C HIS A 282 5.43 -6.60 -22.98
N TYR A 283 5.53 -6.13 -21.74
CA TYR A 283 4.42 -6.08 -20.78
C TYR A 283 4.39 -4.71 -20.08
N PHE A 284 3.34 -4.47 -19.31
CA PHE A 284 3.37 -3.49 -18.23
C PHE A 284 2.58 -3.99 -17.01
N LEU A 285 2.89 -3.40 -15.87
CA LEU A 285 2.09 -3.54 -14.65
C LEU A 285 1.08 -2.41 -14.51
N THR A 286 -0.08 -2.74 -13.96
CA THR A 286 -1.08 -1.80 -13.45
C THR A 286 -1.74 -2.43 -12.23
N ALA A 287 -2.74 -1.78 -11.64
CA ALA A 287 -3.48 -2.34 -10.51
C ALA A 287 -4.42 -3.46 -10.98
N GLY A 288 -4.62 -4.47 -10.14
CA GLY A 288 -5.55 -5.57 -10.37
C GLY A 288 -6.99 -5.10 -10.47
N HIS A 289 -7.45 -4.24 -9.54
CA HIS A 289 -8.82 -3.68 -9.52
C HIS A 289 -9.16 -2.87 -10.78
N CYS A 290 -8.14 -2.39 -11.49
CA CYS A 290 -8.30 -1.74 -12.79
C CYS A 290 -8.70 -2.70 -13.89
N THR A 291 -8.70 -4.01 -13.69
CA THR A 291 -8.84 -4.98 -14.78
C THR A 291 -9.71 -6.17 -14.40
N SER A 292 -9.89 -7.07 -15.36
CA SER A 292 -10.29 -8.45 -15.08
C SER A 292 -9.44 -9.39 -15.93
N ALA A 293 -9.15 -10.58 -15.41
CA ALA A 293 -8.47 -11.63 -16.13
C ALA A 293 -8.97 -11.79 -17.57
N ASN A 294 -8.04 -11.96 -18.52
CA ASN A 294 -8.32 -12.18 -19.94
C ASN A 294 -9.01 -11.03 -20.70
N THR A 295 -9.10 -9.84 -20.13
CA THR A 295 -9.65 -8.67 -20.83
C THR A 295 -8.60 -7.90 -21.61
N ASP A 296 -9.03 -7.21 -22.68
CA ASP A 296 -8.18 -6.34 -23.48
C ASP A 296 -8.09 -4.93 -22.86
N VAL A 297 -6.91 -4.32 -22.97
CA VAL A 297 -6.69 -2.91 -22.65
C VAL A 297 -6.53 -2.08 -23.93
N ARG A 298 -6.74 -0.78 -23.83
CA ARG A 298 -6.64 0.19 -24.93
C ARG A 298 -5.91 1.44 -24.44
N MET A 299 -5.28 2.19 -25.35
CA MET A 299 -4.84 3.55 -25.04
C MET A 299 -5.75 4.56 -25.75
N PRO A 300 -6.07 5.70 -25.12
CA PRO A 300 -7.07 6.63 -25.63
C PRO A 300 -6.78 7.10 -27.08
N ARG A 301 -5.52 7.42 -27.38
CA ARG A 301 -5.04 7.83 -28.71
C ARG A 301 -5.40 6.87 -29.85
N TYR A 302 -5.50 5.57 -29.57
CA TYR A 302 -5.73 4.54 -30.59
C TYR A 302 -7.17 4.02 -30.62
N GLY A 303 -8.09 4.71 -29.94
CA GLY A 303 -9.51 4.44 -29.97
C GLY A 303 -9.85 3.03 -29.51
N SER A 304 -10.53 2.25 -30.36
CA SER A 304 -10.98 0.89 -30.05
C SER A 304 -9.89 -0.18 -30.18
N SER A 305 -8.68 0.18 -30.65
CA SER A 305 -7.56 -0.73 -30.88
C SER A 305 -7.12 -1.41 -29.59
N LYS A 306 -7.04 -2.74 -29.61
CA LYS A 306 -6.59 -3.56 -28.49
C LYS A 306 -5.07 -3.56 -28.45
N VAL A 307 -4.49 -2.85 -27.48
CA VAL A 307 -3.03 -2.68 -27.38
C VAL A 307 -2.35 -3.76 -26.55
N GLY A 308 -3.11 -4.42 -25.66
CA GLY A 308 -2.62 -5.51 -24.83
C GLY A 308 -3.75 -6.31 -24.19
N LYS A 309 -3.39 -7.39 -23.51
CA LYS A 309 -4.30 -8.32 -22.83
C LYS A 309 -3.81 -8.63 -21.43
N VAL A 310 -4.72 -8.63 -20.46
CA VAL A 310 -4.45 -9.03 -19.07
C VAL A 310 -4.19 -10.53 -19.05
N VAL A 311 -2.96 -10.93 -18.69
CA VAL A 311 -2.54 -12.34 -18.66
C VAL A 311 -2.46 -12.91 -17.25
N ARG A 312 -2.33 -12.04 -16.24
CA ARG A 312 -2.36 -12.37 -14.82
C ARG A 312 -2.92 -11.20 -14.02
N ASP A 313 -3.75 -11.47 -13.04
CA ASP A 313 -4.24 -10.52 -12.05
C ASP A 313 -4.42 -11.24 -10.70
N ASN A 314 -4.36 -10.48 -9.61
CA ASN A 314 -4.58 -11.00 -8.25
C ASN A 314 -5.71 -10.26 -7.54
N TRP A 315 -6.72 -9.79 -8.29
CA TRP A 315 -7.87 -9.08 -7.78
C TRP A 315 -9.19 -9.76 -8.15
N ASN A 316 -10.06 -9.97 -7.16
CA ASN A 316 -11.43 -10.33 -7.36
C ASN A 316 -12.29 -9.05 -7.25
N ASN A 317 -12.94 -8.66 -8.36
CA ASN A 317 -13.79 -7.46 -8.47
C ASN A 317 -15.10 -7.49 -7.64
N SER A 318 -15.15 -8.32 -6.60
CA SER A 318 -16.23 -8.39 -5.61
C SER A 318 -15.69 -8.54 -4.18
N THR A 319 -14.44 -8.99 -4.00
CA THR A 319 -13.89 -9.26 -2.67
C THR A 319 -12.52 -8.61 -2.41
N GLY A 320 -11.79 -8.18 -3.45
CA GLY A 320 -10.47 -7.58 -3.35
C GLY A 320 -9.31 -8.53 -3.65
N SER A 321 -8.15 -8.29 -3.03
CA SER A 321 -6.91 -9.06 -3.21
C SER A 321 -7.13 -10.56 -3.00
N VAL A 322 -6.62 -11.36 -3.94
CA VAL A 322 -6.57 -12.82 -3.86
C VAL A 322 -5.13 -13.32 -3.97
N LYS A 323 -4.84 -14.47 -3.39
CA LYS A 323 -3.53 -15.11 -3.55
C LYS A 323 -3.44 -15.70 -4.97
N LEU A 324 -2.31 -15.49 -5.64
CA LEU A 324 -2.07 -16.17 -6.91
C LEU A 324 -1.89 -17.67 -6.67
N SER A 325 -2.27 -18.47 -7.67
CA SER A 325 -2.11 -19.93 -7.61
C SER A 325 -0.67 -20.32 -7.25
N GLY A 326 -0.52 -21.15 -6.21
CA GLY A 326 0.77 -21.62 -5.71
C GLY A 326 1.46 -20.66 -4.71
N GLN A 327 0.86 -19.52 -4.37
CA GLN A 327 1.39 -18.59 -3.36
C GLN A 327 0.65 -18.73 -2.03
N SER A 328 1.40 -18.73 -0.93
CA SER A 328 0.86 -18.74 0.44
C SER A 328 0.55 -17.33 0.97
N TYR A 329 0.95 -16.28 0.26
CA TYR A 329 0.86 -14.88 0.66
C TYR A 329 0.02 -14.04 -0.32
N TYR A 330 -0.49 -12.89 0.13
CA TYR A 330 -1.13 -11.91 -0.74
C TYR A 330 -0.08 -11.03 -1.41
N SER A 331 -0.24 -10.77 -2.70
CA SER A 331 0.68 -9.97 -3.53
C SER A 331 0.14 -8.57 -3.84
N GLY A 332 -0.62 -7.97 -2.91
CA GLY A 332 -1.21 -6.65 -3.12
C GLY A 332 -2.35 -6.64 -4.13
N ASP A 333 -2.27 -5.67 -5.03
CA ASP A 333 -3.23 -5.37 -6.08
C ASP A 333 -2.46 -5.11 -7.39
N LEU A 334 -2.45 -6.12 -8.25
CA LEU A 334 -1.59 -6.21 -9.43
C LEU A 334 -2.33 -6.84 -10.61
N ALA A 335 -2.08 -6.28 -11.79
CA ALA A 335 -2.34 -6.91 -13.08
C ALA A 335 -1.12 -6.81 -13.99
N LEU A 336 -0.80 -7.92 -14.64
CA LEU A 336 0.21 -8.02 -15.69
C LEU A 336 -0.49 -8.03 -17.05
N VAL A 337 -0.17 -7.04 -17.87
CA VAL A 337 -0.73 -6.89 -19.21
C VAL A 337 0.35 -7.21 -20.24
N LYS A 338 0.10 -8.20 -21.10
CA LYS A 338 0.95 -8.50 -22.26
C LYS A 338 0.59 -7.56 -23.41
N MET A 339 1.57 -6.92 -24.00
CA MET A 339 1.37 -6.09 -25.20
C MET A 339 1.09 -6.99 -26.41
N ASN A 340 0.14 -6.58 -27.24
CA ASN A 340 -0.11 -7.24 -28.53
C ASN A 340 1.02 -6.90 -29.53
N SER A 341 1.17 -7.71 -30.58
CA SER A 341 2.17 -7.48 -31.62
C SER A 341 2.08 -6.05 -32.20
N GLY A 342 3.23 -5.40 -32.39
CA GLY A 342 3.34 -4.01 -32.84
C GLY A 342 3.26 -2.96 -31.72
N TRP A 343 2.85 -3.33 -30.51
CA TRP A 343 2.78 -2.42 -29.35
C TRP A 343 3.92 -2.67 -28.37
N LYS A 344 4.49 -1.60 -27.82
CA LYS A 344 5.66 -1.68 -26.95
C LYS A 344 5.51 -0.79 -25.71
N THR A 345 6.28 -1.16 -24.70
CA THR A 345 6.52 -0.41 -23.47
C THR A 345 8.02 -0.20 -23.31
N ASP A 346 8.42 0.98 -22.85
CA ASP A 346 9.80 1.42 -22.73
C ASP A 346 10.17 1.69 -21.26
N PRO A 347 11.44 1.51 -20.84
CA PRO A 347 11.92 1.74 -19.46
C PRO A 347 12.01 3.24 -19.12
N LYS A 348 10.91 3.95 -19.30
CA LYS A 348 10.75 5.37 -19.00
C LYS A 348 9.45 5.57 -18.24
N MET A 349 9.39 6.70 -17.56
CA MET A 349 8.24 7.14 -16.79
C MET A 349 8.03 8.63 -16.99
N TYR A 350 6.79 9.04 -17.23
CA TYR A 350 6.42 10.44 -17.34
C TYR A 350 6.57 11.16 -16.00
N VAL A 351 6.99 12.43 -16.05
CA VAL A 351 7.24 13.28 -14.88
C VAL A 351 6.66 14.68 -15.09
N GLY A 352 6.48 15.43 -13.99
CA GLY A 352 5.76 16.70 -13.99
C GLY A 352 4.23 16.53 -14.04
N GLY A 353 3.52 17.61 -14.38
CA GLY A 353 2.05 17.62 -14.36
C GLY A 353 1.41 16.65 -15.37
N PRO A 354 0.09 16.43 -15.28
CA PRO A 354 -0.62 15.45 -16.10
C PRO A 354 -0.44 15.67 -17.61
N ASN A 355 -0.25 16.92 -18.07
CA ASN A 355 -0.02 17.25 -19.48
C ASN A 355 1.46 17.29 -19.91
N SER A 356 2.39 16.91 -19.02
CA SER A 356 3.82 16.95 -19.31
C SER A 356 4.24 15.81 -20.23
N SER A 357 5.10 16.13 -21.21
CA SER A 357 5.82 15.16 -22.04
C SER A 357 7.20 14.80 -21.47
N GLY A 358 7.61 15.42 -20.36
CA GLY A 358 8.85 15.11 -19.67
C GLY A 358 8.87 13.66 -19.19
N SER A 359 10.03 13.01 -19.24
CA SER A 359 10.18 11.64 -18.76
C SER A 359 11.57 11.40 -18.16
N ARG A 360 11.65 10.44 -17.23
CA ARG A 360 12.90 9.92 -16.67
C ARG A 360 13.06 8.45 -17.04
N VAL A 361 14.31 8.01 -17.17
CA VAL A 361 14.65 6.61 -17.39
C VAL A 361 14.49 5.83 -16.08
N VAL A 362 13.96 4.61 -16.16
CA VAL A 362 13.92 3.68 -15.03
C VAL A 362 15.27 2.97 -14.94
N LYS A 363 16.04 3.25 -13.88
CA LYS A 363 17.36 2.61 -13.66
C LYS A 363 17.22 1.19 -13.12
N GLY A 364 16.12 0.90 -12.43
CA GLY A 364 15.89 -0.38 -11.79
C GLY A 364 14.83 -0.32 -10.70
N VAL A 365 14.84 -1.36 -9.88
CA VAL A 365 13.96 -1.55 -8.72
C VAL A 365 14.72 -1.19 -7.45
N ALA A 366 14.01 -0.70 -6.44
CA ALA A 366 14.58 -0.42 -5.13
C ALA A 366 15.26 -1.68 -4.56
N SER A 367 16.42 -1.48 -3.91
CA SER A 367 17.22 -2.59 -3.38
C SER A 367 16.50 -3.35 -2.26
N ARG A 368 15.57 -2.67 -1.57
CA ARG A 368 14.77 -3.18 -0.44
C ARG A 368 13.29 -2.83 -0.56
N SER A 369 12.44 -3.58 0.15
CA SER A 369 11.02 -3.24 0.27
C SER A 369 10.81 -1.92 1.03
N PRO A 370 9.69 -1.20 0.79
CA PRO A 370 9.37 0.03 1.51
C PRO A 370 9.35 -0.19 3.02
N LYS A 371 9.87 0.78 3.78
CA LYS A 371 9.89 0.81 5.24
C LYS A 371 9.25 2.08 5.78
N TYR A 372 8.80 2.00 7.03
CA TYR A 372 8.28 3.14 7.77
C TYR A 372 9.26 4.32 7.70
N GLY A 373 8.78 5.48 7.28
CA GLY A 373 9.57 6.68 7.09
C GLY A 373 10.16 6.90 5.69
N ASP A 374 10.16 5.89 4.82
CA ASP A 374 10.65 6.03 3.44
C ASP A 374 9.89 7.12 2.68
N LYS A 375 10.65 7.93 1.95
CA LYS A 375 10.05 8.93 1.06
C LYS A 375 9.92 8.41 -0.36
N TYR A 376 8.92 8.94 -1.08
CA TYR A 376 8.65 8.57 -2.46
C TYR A 376 7.82 9.60 -3.23
N CYS A 377 7.82 9.42 -4.55
CA CYS A 377 6.96 10.06 -5.52
C CYS A 377 5.97 9.06 -6.11
N THR A 378 4.86 9.57 -6.63
CA THR A 378 3.87 8.83 -7.41
C THR A 378 3.67 9.50 -8.76
N GLY A 379 3.26 8.73 -9.76
CA GLY A 379 2.86 9.24 -11.08
C GLY A 379 1.48 8.71 -11.45
N GLY A 380 0.67 9.54 -12.09
CA GLY A 380 -0.71 9.21 -12.40
C GLY A 380 -1.27 9.97 -13.60
N THR A 381 -2.20 9.37 -14.33
CA THR A 381 -2.87 10.02 -15.47
C THR A 381 -3.70 11.25 -15.06
N THR A 382 -4.14 11.33 -13.81
CA THR A 382 -5.06 12.36 -13.33
C THR A 382 -4.28 13.49 -12.70
N THR A 383 -3.31 13.16 -11.85
CA THR A 383 -2.58 14.18 -11.08
C THR A 383 -1.17 14.46 -11.58
N GLY A 384 -0.64 13.65 -12.50
CA GLY A 384 0.77 13.68 -12.86
C GLY A 384 1.67 13.23 -11.70
N GLU A 385 2.90 13.75 -11.69
CA GLU A 385 3.90 13.50 -10.65
C GLU A 385 3.53 14.18 -9.33
N GLN A 386 3.73 13.43 -8.25
CA GLN A 386 3.33 13.78 -6.91
C GLN A 386 4.40 13.29 -5.91
N CYS A 387 5.26 14.17 -5.43
CA CYS A 387 6.34 13.85 -4.49
C CYS A 387 6.02 14.29 -3.05
N GLY A 388 6.94 14.01 -2.11
CA GLY A 388 6.78 14.35 -0.70
C GLY A 388 5.89 13.38 0.10
N TRP A 389 5.65 12.19 -0.44
CA TRP A 389 4.99 11.13 0.33
C TRP A 389 5.95 10.50 1.33
N LYS A 390 5.41 10.09 2.47
CA LYS A 390 6.14 9.33 3.49
C LYS A 390 5.40 8.03 3.79
N VAL A 391 6.09 6.90 3.78
CA VAL A 391 5.53 5.62 4.23
C VAL A 391 5.25 5.70 5.73
N VAL A 392 4.02 5.38 6.11
CA VAL A 392 3.56 5.37 7.50
C VAL A 392 3.05 4.02 7.94
N ASP A 393 3.03 3.02 7.05
CA ASP A 393 2.74 1.65 7.41
C ASP A 393 3.05 0.70 6.24
N THR A 394 3.29 -0.57 6.54
CA THR A 394 3.58 -1.59 5.52
C THR A 394 2.81 -2.87 5.80
N LYS A 395 2.59 -3.70 4.77
CA LYS A 395 1.82 -4.94 4.86
C LYS A 395 0.41 -4.71 5.43
N VAL A 396 -0.21 -3.56 5.14
CA VAL A 396 -1.53 -3.20 5.64
C VAL A 396 -2.64 -3.96 4.91
N THR A 397 -3.76 -4.16 5.62
CA THR A 397 -5.03 -4.59 5.03
C THR A 397 -6.01 -3.41 5.11
N ILE A 398 -6.62 -3.07 3.97
CA ILE A 398 -7.55 -1.95 3.82
C ILE A 398 -8.88 -2.47 3.31
N ARG A 399 -9.97 -1.97 3.89
CA ARG A 399 -11.30 -2.07 3.30
C ARG A 399 -11.59 -0.81 2.51
N TYR A 400 -11.84 -0.97 1.21
CA TYR A 400 -12.38 0.10 0.40
C TYR A 400 -13.85 0.39 0.71
N ARG A 401 -14.32 1.58 0.29
CA ARG A 401 -15.68 2.05 0.54
C ARG A 401 -16.76 1.13 -0.04
N ASP A 402 -16.44 0.43 -1.13
CA ASP A 402 -17.29 -0.56 -1.78
C ASP A 402 -17.22 -1.95 -1.13
N GLY A 403 -16.40 -2.13 -0.09
CA GLY A 403 -16.26 -3.37 0.68
C GLY A 403 -15.13 -4.28 0.20
N GLU A 404 -14.47 -3.98 -0.92
CA GLU A 404 -13.34 -4.76 -1.41
C GLU A 404 -12.13 -4.66 -0.46
N MET A 405 -11.40 -5.76 -0.28
CA MET A 405 -10.28 -5.84 0.66
C MET A 405 -8.94 -5.82 -0.07
N LEU A 406 -8.17 -4.74 0.08
CA LEU A 406 -6.77 -4.70 -0.31
C LEU A 406 -5.92 -5.34 0.79
N ARG A 407 -5.03 -6.27 0.43
CA ARG A 407 -4.17 -6.98 1.40
C ARG A 407 -2.70 -6.90 1.02
N ASN A 408 -1.82 -6.76 2.01
CA ASN A 408 -0.37 -6.63 1.84
C ASN A 408 0.04 -5.38 1.04
N ALA A 409 -0.57 -4.24 1.36
CA ALA A 409 -0.24 -2.95 0.77
C ALA A 409 0.72 -2.14 1.66
N THR A 410 1.33 -1.12 1.08
CA THR A 410 2.04 -0.07 1.81
C THR A 410 1.16 1.16 1.88
N LEU A 411 1.09 1.77 3.07
CA LEU A 411 0.38 3.01 3.32
C LEU A 411 1.39 4.14 3.46
N GLY A 412 1.16 5.23 2.73
CA GLY A 412 1.87 6.48 2.94
C GLY A 412 0.94 7.66 3.05
N GLU A 413 1.48 8.75 3.58
CA GLU A 413 0.75 9.99 3.86
C GLU A 413 1.51 11.20 3.33
N ARG A 414 0.78 12.27 3.01
CA ARG A 414 1.32 13.59 2.72
C ARG A 414 0.29 14.70 2.96
N LEU A 415 0.73 15.95 2.91
CA LEU A 415 -0.16 17.10 2.82
C LEU A 415 -0.34 17.56 1.36
N GLY A 416 -1.37 18.36 1.11
CA GLY A 416 -1.62 18.98 -0.19
C GLY A 416 -2.59 18.20 -1.06
N VAL A 417 -2.29 18.09 -2.36
CA VAL A 417 -3.18 17.43 -3.34
C VAL A 417 -3.04 15.92 -3.23
N CYS A 418 -4.13 15.16 -3.10
CA CYS A 418 -4.04 13.70 -3.07
C CYS A 418 -4.06 13.10 -4.47
N THR A 419 -3.68 11.84 -4.58
CA THR A 419 -4.05 11.01 -5.74
C THR A 419 -5.56 10.91 -5.88
N LYS A 420 -6.01 10.68 -7.11
CA LYS A 420 -7.41 10.70 -7.51
C LYS A 420 -7.74 9.46 -8.34
N ASN A 421 -9.04 9.23 -8.52
CA ASN A 421 -9.53 8.23 -9.47
C ASN A 421 -8.86 8.42 -10.84
N GLY A 422 -8.36 7.32 -11.41
CA GLY A 422 -7.52 7.30 -12.61
C GLY A 422 -6.03 7.09 -12.33
N ASP A 423 -5.50 7.59 -11.21
CA ASP A 423 -4.08 7.36 -10.85
C ASP A 423 -3.81 5.91 -10.44
N SER A 424 -4.86 5.13 -10.15
CA SER A 424 -4.82 3.68 -9.95
C SER A 424 -3.96 2.98 -10.99
N GLY A 425 -3.05 2.12 -10.51
CA GLY A 425 -2.08 1.41 -11.32
C GLY A 425 -0.82 2.21 -11.68
N GLY A 426 -0.77 3.50 -11.35
CA GLY A 426 0.38 4.35 -11.63
C GLY A 426 1.64 3.99 -10.84
N PRO A 427 2.82 4.46 -11.28
CA PRO A 427 4.09 4.14 -10.64
C PRO A 427 4.23 4.83 -9.28
N VAL A 428 4.87 4.13 -8.34
CA VAL A 428 5.46 4.66 -7.11
C VAL A 428 6.96 4.48 -7.20
N TYR A 429 7.74 5.52 -6.91
CA TYR A 429 9.19 5.53 -7.14
C TYR A 429 9.95 6.52 -6.25
N SER A 430 11.27 6.36 -6.19
CA SER A 430 12.21 7.43 -5.79
C SER A 430 13.04 7.89 -7.00
N VAL A 431 13.76 8.98 -6.83
CA VAL A 431 14.72 9.51 -7.81
C VAL A 431 16.14 9.35 -7.27
N SER A 432 17.03 8.81 -8.10
CA SER A 432 18.44 8.63 -7.78
C SER A 432 19.27 8.86 -9.05
N GLY A 433 20.26 9.74 -8.99
CA GLY A 433 21.03 10.17 -10.15
C GLY A 433 20.17 10.72 -11.31
N GLY A 434 19.04 11.38 -11.01
CA GLY A 434 18.09 11.85 -12.01
C GLY A 434 17.28 10.76 -12.72
N LYS A 435 17.43 9.49 -12.29
CA LYS A 435 16.71 8.33 -12.82
C LYS A 435 15.69 7.80 -11.81
N VAL A 436 14.70 7.09 -12.32
CA VAL A 436 13.62 6.49 -11.53
C VAL A 436 14.07 5.17 -10.95
N VAL A 437 13.82 5.00 -9.65
CA VAL A 437 13.91 3.72 -8.96
C VAL A 437 12.51 3.26 -8.60
N ALA A 438 12.07 2.15 -9.19
CA ALA A 438 10.72 1.64 -8.95
C ALA A 438 10.58 1.18 -7.49
N LYS A 439 9.48 1.60 -6.85
CA LYS A 439 9.11 1.22 -5.47
C LYS A 439 7.75 0.53 -5.39
N GLY A 440 6.82 0.80 -6.30
CA GLY A 440 5.51 0.15 -6.25
C GLY A 440 4.49 0.58 -7.31
N ILE A 441 3.27 0.06 -7.16
CA ILE A 441 2.13 0.31 -8.04
C ILE A 441 0.98 0.87 -7.20
N ILE A 442 0.47 2.04 -7.56
CA ILE A 442 -0.65 2.69 -6.87
C ILE A 442 -1.86 1.75 -6.90
N SER A 443 -2.43 1.47 -5.74
CA SER A 443 -3.69 0.74 -5.60
C SER A 443 -4.84 1.71 -5.34
N GLY A 444 -4.67 2.67 -4.42
CA GLY A 444 -5.68 3.69 -4.19
C GLY A 444 -5.21 4.76 -3.23
N GLY A 445 -6.10 5.64 -2.80
CA GLY A 445 -5.75 6.72 -1.90
C GLY A 445 -6.94 7.67 -1.72
N GLY A 446 -6.76 8.68 -0.90
CA GLY A 446 -7.83 9.66 -0.67
C GLY A 446 -7.45 10.73 0.33
N GLN A 447 -8.28 11.76 0.38
CA GLN A 447 -8.21 12.83 1.38
C GLN A 447 -8.92 12.41 2.65
N TYR A 448 -8.26 12.59 3.78
CA TYR A 448 -8.80 12.46 5.13
C TYR A 448 -8.56 13.76 5.91
N ASP A 449 -9.17 13.91 7.09
CA ASP A 449 -9.06 15.11 7.93
C ASP A 449 -7.60 15.45 8.33
N PHE A 450 -6.71 14.45 8.36
CA PHE A 450 -5.29 14.61 8.70
C PHE A 450 -4.36 14.74 7.48
N GLY A 451 -4.88 14.66 6.25
CA GLY A 451 -4.10 14.78 5.02
C GLY A 451 -4.45 13.74 3.96
N CYS A 452 -3.55 13.58 3.01
CA CYS A 452 -3.66 12.59 1.95
C CYS A 452 -3.13 11.24 2.42
N THR A 453 -3.80 10.18 2.01
CA THR A 453 -3.32 8.80 2.12
C THR A 453 -3.08 8.22 0.73
N GLN A 454 -2.11 7.33 0.63
CA GLN A 454 -1.77 6.59 -0.58
C GLN A 454 -1.51 5.12 -0.22
N LEU A 455 -2.11 4.24 -0.99
CA LEU A 455 -1.96 2.81 -0.91
C LEU A 455 -1.26 2.31 -2.17
N PHE A 456 -0.24 1.48 -2.00
CA PHE A 456 0.47 0.91 -3.14
C PHE A 456 0.96 -0.51 -2.86
N THR A 457 1.06 -1.29 -3.91
CA THR A 457 1.71 -2.61 -3.90
C THR A 457 3.21 -2.44 -4.07
N ASP A 458 4.02 -3.06 -3.22
CA ASP A 458 5.48 -3.10 -3.36
C ASP A 458 5.89 -3.75 -4.70
N ILE A 459 6.79 -3.10 -5.45
CA ILE A 459 7.27 -3.60 -6.72
C ILE A 459 8.08 -4.91 -6.57
N ARG A 460 8.78 -5.12 -5.45
CA ARG A 460 9.52 -6.36 -5.19
C ARG A 460 8.57 -7.52 -4.95
N LEU A 461 7.43 -7.25 -4.34
CA LEU A 461 6.34 -8.21 -4.22
C LEU A 461 5.78 -8.57 -5.60
N ALA A 462 5.70 -7.62 -6.53
CA ALA A 462 5.32 -7.89 -7.92
C ALA A 462 6.36 -8.75 -8.66
N GLU A 463 7.66 -8.47 -8.56
CA GLU A 463 8.73 -9.30 -9.16
C GLU A 463 8.78 -10.72 -8.57
N LYS A 464 8.47 -10.86 -7.28
CA LYS A 464 8.35 -12.17 -6.64
C LYS A 464 7.12 -12.93 -7.10
N ALA A 465 6.00 -12.23 -7.35
CA ALA A 465 4.71 -12.84 -7.57
C ALA A 465 4.36 -13.11 -9.04
N LEU A 466 4.90 -12.32 -9.97
CA LEU A 466 4.57 -12.34 -11.39
C LEU A 466 5.79 -12.78 -12.22
N PRO A 467 5.56 -13.41 -13.39
CA PRO A 467 6.64 -13.72 -14.30
C PRO A 467 7.25 -12.44 -14.90
N GLY A 468 8.59 -12.41 -15.00
CA GLY A 468 9.32 -11.29 -15.58
C GLY A 468 9.81 -10.28 -14.55
N ILE A 469 10.33 -9.15 -15.03
CA ILE A 469 10.95 -8.11 -14.21
C ILE A 469 10.66 -6.71 -14.79
N VAL A 470 10.91 -5.69 -13.99
CA VAL A 470 10.87 -4.29 -14.46
C VAL A 470 11.90 -4.09 -15.57
N LYS A 471 11.49 -3.44 -16.67
CA LYS A 471 12.43 -2.98 -17.70
C LYS A 471 13.24 -1.80 -17.18
N LYS A 472 14.56 -1.86 -17.35
CA LYS A 472 15.52 -0.87 -16.88
C LYS A 472 16.55 -0.50 -17.93
N ARG A 473 17.16 0.69 -17.81
CA ARG A 473 18.23 1.18 -18.68
C ARG A 473 19.27 2.03 -17.95
#